data_AF-A0AAW2TIG0-F1
#
_entry.id   AF-A0AAW2TIG0-F1
#
_cell.length_a   1.000
_cell.length_b   1.000
_cell.length_c   1.000
_cell.angle_alpha   90.00
_cell.angle_beta   90.00
_cell.angle_gamma   90.00
#
_symmetry.space_group_name_H-M   'P 1'
#
loop_
_entity.id
_entity.type
_entity.pdbx_description
1 polymer ?
#
loop_
_entity_poly.entity_id
_entity_poly.type
_entity_poly.pdbx_seq_one_letter_code
_entity_poly.pdbx_strand_id
1 'polypeptide(L)'
;MAKSIRILLAITAWYDYEIWQMDVKTAFLNGFVEEEIFMDQLEGFTTVGEEQKVCRLQRSIYGLKQASRSWNTHFDEVIRGYNFIKNDYDACLYKKISGGSVAYLVLYVDDILLIGNDVKILGEIKAWLSTQFSMKDMGEASYIIGIKIYRDRSRRLLGLTQSSYIEKVLKRFNMEHSIRGLLPMRHGIKLSKKQSPKTDEKLKRMSNIPYASAVGSIQYAVQCTRPDVAYALSFN
;
A
#
# COMPACT_ATOMS: atom_id res chain seq x y z
N MET A 1 3.97 0.75 7.29
CA MET A 1 4.19 -0.57 6.66
C MET A 1 3.55 -1.63 7.55
N ALA A 2 2.74 -2.52 6.99
CA ALA A 2 2.13 -3.61 7.74
C ALA A 2 3.22 -4.42 8.47
N LYS A 3 2.98 -4.77 9.75
CA LYS A 3 3.93 -5.52 10.58
C LYS A 3 4.36 -6.81 9.89
N SER A 4 3.44 -7.49 9.23
CA SER A 4 3.66 -8.74 8.49
C SER A 4 4.65 -8.59 7.34
N ILE A 5 4.59 -7.47 6.60
CA ILE A 5 5.56 -7.19 5.52
C ILE A 5 6.97 -7.05 6.11
N ARG A 6 7.14 -6.34 7.23
CA ARG A 6 8.46 -6.21 7.88
C ARG A 6 9.00 -7.56 8.34
N ILE A 7 8.14 -8.40 8.92
CA ILE A 7 8.51 -9.76 9.36
C ILE A 7 8.93 -10.60 8.16
N LEU A 8 8.16 -10.58 7.07
CA LEU A 8 8.49 -11.30 5.87
C LEU A 8 9.80 -10.83 5.24
N LEU A 9 10.03 -9.52 5.15
CA LEU A 9 11.31 -8.99 4.67
C LEU A 9 12.48 -9.45 5.56
N ALA A 10 12.30 -9.50 6.88
CA ALA A 10 13.34 -10.04 7.76
C ALA A 10 13.60 -11.53 7.52
N ILE A 11 12.54 -12.33 7.32
CA ILE A 11 12.64 -13.75 6.93
C ILE A 11 13.35 -13.89 5.59
N THR A 12 12.97 -13.09 4.59
CA THR A 12 13.60 -13.05 3.26
C THR A 12 15.09 -12.76 3.37
N ALA A 13 15.48 -11.76 4.16
CA ALA A 13 16.88 -11.39 4.35
C ALA A 13 17.67 -12.53 5.02
N TRP A 14 17.11 -13.12 6.09
CA TRP A 14 17.75 -14.20 6.86
C TRP A 14 17.98 -15.45 6.00
N TYR A 15 16.93 -15.97 5.38
CA TYR A 15 17.00 -17.20 4.58
C TYR A 15 17.46 -16.97 3.13
N ASP A 16 17.62 -15.72 2.70
CA ASP A 16 17.89 -15.31 1.31
C ASP A 16 16.86 -15.83 0.31
N TYR A 17 15.58 -15.73 0.68
CA TYR A 17 14.48 -16.06 -0.22
C TYR A 17 14.40 -15.10 -1.40
N GLU A 18 13.86 -15.57 -2.51
CA GLU A 18 13.49 -14.69 -3.62
C GLU A 18 12.33 -13.79 -3.22
N ILE A 19 12.31 -12.58 -3.79
CA ILE A 19 11.28 -11.57 -3.56
C ILE A 19 10.94 -10.89 -4.87
N TRP A 20 9.77 -11.19 -5.40
CA TRP A 20 9.29 -10.68 -6.67
C TRP A 20 8.01 -9.87 -6.50
N GLN A 21 7.82 -8.90 -7.40
CA GLN A 21 6.63 -8.08 -7.41
C GLN A 21 5.82 -8.36 -8.67
N MET A 22 4.50 -8.42 -8.51
CA MET A 22 3.55 -8.41 -9.61
C MET A 22 2.50 -7.32 -9.36
N ASP A 23 1.83 -6.90 -10.41
CA ASP A 23 0.78 -5.89 -10.39
C ASP A 23 -0.46 -6.42 -11.12
N VAL A 24 -1.62 -6.30 -10.48
CA VAL A 24 -2.91 -6.69 -11.05
C VAL A 24 -3.52 -5.49 -11.76
N LYS A 25 -3.67 -5.58 -13.08
CA LYS A 25 -4.30 -4.51 -13.84
C LYS A 25 -5.77 -4.37 -13.44
N THR A 26 -6.18 -3.13 -13.20
CA THR A 26 -7.57 -2.77 -12.90
C THR A 26 -8.18 -3.62 -11.78
N ALA A 27 -7.46 -3.80 -10.66
CA ALA A 27 -7.82 -4.71 -9.56
C ALA A 27 -9.31 -4.70 -9.19
N PHE A 28 -9.91 -3.52 -9.00
CA PHE A 28 -11.32 -3.41 -8.62
C PHE A 28 -12.29 -3.89 -9.69
N LEU A 29 -11.95 -3.82 -10.98
CA LEU A 29 -12.81 -4.34 -12.05
C LEU A 29 -12.92 -5.87 -12.05
N ASN A 30 -12.06 -6.56 -11.31
CA ASN A 30 -12.14 -8.02 -11.13
C ASN A 30 -13.10 -8.40 -9.98
N GLY A 31 -13.44 -7.49 -9.07
CA GLY A 31 -14.37 -7.80 -7.97
C GLY A 31 -15.81 -7.94 -8.47
N PHE A 32 -16.55 -8.91 -7.94
CA PHE A 32 -17.99 -9.03 -8.20
C PHE A 32 -18.80 -8.14 -7.25
N VAL A 33 -19.92 -7.61 -7.72
CA VAL A 33 -20.86 -6.84 -6.90
C VAL A 33 -22.05 -7.72 -6.59
N GLU A 34 -22.31 -7.96 -5.31
CA GLU A 34 -23.47 -8.73 -4.85
C GLU A 34 -24.71 -7.84 -4.75
N GLU A 35 -24.52 -6.55 -4.45
CA GLU A 35 -25.59 -5.58 -4.35
C GLU A 35 -26.12 -5.16 -5.73
N GLU A 36 -27.40 -4.80 -5.79
CA GLU A 36 -27.97 -4.19 -6.99
C GLU A 36 -27.60 -2.71 -7.07
N ILE A 37 -26.58 -2.42 -7.86
CA ILE A 37 -26.11 -1.05 -8.09
C ILE A 37 -26.27 -0.71 -9.57
N PHE A 38 -26.87 0.45 -9.79
CA PHE A 38 -27.06 1.02 -11.12
C PHE A 38 -26.24 2.29 -11.26
N MET A 39 -25.82 2.57 -12.48
CA MET A 39 -25.20 3.84 -12.86
C MET A 39 -25.80 4.35 -14.16
N ASP A 40 -25.71 5.66 -14.36
CA ASP A 40 -26.07 6.27 -15.64
C ASP A 40 -25.22 5.68 -16.77
N GLN A 41 -25.77 5.69 -17.98
CA GLN A 41 -25.02 5.31 -19.16
C GLN A 41 -23.81 6.22 -19.32
N LEU A 42 -22.65 5.62 -19.62
CA LEU A 42 -21.43 6.38 -19.88
C LEU A 42 -21.59 7.25 -21.12
N GLU A 43 -20.99 8.44 -21.08
CA GLU A 43 -20.94 9.32 -22.24
C GLU A 43 -20.31 8.58 -23.44
N GLY A 44 -21.01 8.60 -24.58
CA GLY A 44 -20.61 7.87 -25.79
C GLY A 44 -21.08 6.41 -25.87
N PHE A 45 -21.70 5.87 -24.82
CA PHE A 45 -22.30 4.52 -24.80
C PHE A 45 -23.83 4.53 -24.74
N THR A 46 -24.43 5.72 -24.72
CA THR A 46 -25.90 5.87 -24.73
C THR A 46 -26.48 5.37 -26.04
N THR A 47 -27.47 4.49 -25.96
CA THR A 47 -28.20 3.99 -27.15
C THR A 47 -29.32 4.96 -27.51
N VAL A 48 -29.41 5.36 -28.79
CA VAL A 48 -30.46 6.26 -29.29
C VAL A 48 -31.84 5.64 -29.04
N GLY A 49 -32.73 6.39 -28.41
CA GLY A 49 -34.06 5.94 -28.00
C GLY A 49 -34.10 5.20 -26.66
N GLU A 50 -32.95 4.95 -26.02
CA GLU A 50 -32.84 4.32 -24.71
C GLU A 50 -32.08 5.20 -23.71
N GLU A 51 -32.08 6.52 -23.91
CA GLU A 51 -31.30 7.48 -23.12
C GLU A 51 -31.66 7.46 -21.63
N GLN A 52 -32.88 7.04 -21.30
CA GLN A 52 -33.39 6.93 -19.92
C GLN A 52 -33.00 5.62 -19.22
N LYS A 53 -32.34 4.68 -19.90
CA LYS A 53 -31.89 3.44 -19.28
C LYS A 53 -30.65 3.68 -18.40
N VAL A 54 -30.46 2.75 -17.48
CA VAL A 54 -29.30 2.69 -16.57
C VAL A 54 -28.56 1.36 -16.72
N CYS A 55 -27.27 1.36 -16.41
CA CYS A 55 -26.44 0.15 -16.43
C CYS A 55 -26.44 -0.52 -15.05
N ARG A 56 -26.76 -1.82 -14.98
CA ARG A 56 -26.56 -2.61 -13.76
C ARG A 56 -25.11 -3.09 -13.67
N LEU A 57 -24.41 -2.72 -12.60
CA LEU A 57 -23.03 -3.12 -12.38
C LEU A 57 -22.93 -4.61 -12.06
N GLN A 58 -22.16 -5.35 -12.87
CA GLN A 58 -21.81 -6.76 -12.61
C GLN A 58 -20.49 -6.90 -11.83
N ARG A 59 -19.61 -5.92 -11.99
CA ARG A 59 -18.27 -5.86 -11.41
C ARG A 59 -18.10 -4.55 -10.66
N SER A 60 -17.23 -4.56 -9.65
CA SER A 60 -16.96 -3.35 -8.89
C SER A 60 -16.18 -2.36 -9.75
N ILE A 61 -16.44 -1.08 -9.56
CA ILE A 61 -15.73 0.01 -10.23
C ILE A 61 -15.08 0.92 -9.20
N TYR A 62 -14.11 1.72 -9.65
CA TYR A 62 -13.49 2.74 -8.82
C TYR A 62 -14.55 3.73 -8.31
N GLY A 63 -14.46 4.11 -7.02
CA GLY A 63 -15.41 5.00 -6.36
C GLY A 63 -16.51 4.29 -5.57
N LEU A 64 -16.77 3.00 -5.83
CA LEU A 64 -17.67 2.23 -4.97
C LEU A 64 -17.02 1.97 -3.61
N LYS A 65 -17.76 2.22 -2.53
CA LYS A 65 -17.31 1.99 -1.15
C LYS A 65 -16.91 0.53 -0.89
N GLN A 66 -17.51 -0.42 -1.58
CA GLN A 66 -17.26 -1.86 -1.43
C GLN A 66 -16.25 -2.42 -2.45
N ALA A 67 -15.77 -1.63 -3.41
CA ALA A 67 -14.89 -2.12 -4.48
C ALA A 67 -13.67 -2.89 -3.97
N SER A 68 -12.99 -2.34 -2.95
CA SER A 68 -11.82 -3.00 -2.37
C SER A 68 -12.16 -4.31 -1.67
N ARG A 69 -13.34 -4.40 -1.04
CA ARG A 69 -13.82 -5.62 -0.38
C ARG A 69 -14.18 -6.67 -1.43
N SER A 70 -14.96 -6.31 -2.44
CA SER A 70 -15.33 -7.18 -3.56
C SER A 70 -14.10 -7.78 -4.25
N TRP A 71 -13.08 -6.95 -4.49
CA TRP A 71 -11.80 -7.42 -5.02
C TRP A 71 -11.09 -8.40 -4.08
N ASN A 72 -10.94 -8.04 -2.80
CA ASN A 72 -10.24 -8.89 -1.83
C ASN A 72 -10.93 -10.25 -1.63
N THR A 73 -12.27 -10.27 -1.57
CA THR A 73 -13.06 -11.51 -1.48
C THR A 73 -12.82 -12.39 -2.70
N HIS A 74 -12.94 -11.82 -3.91
CA HIS A 74 -12.74 -12.59 -5.14
C HIS A 74 -11.30 -13.14 -5.24
N PHE A 75 -10.30 -12.35 -4.88
CA PHE A 75 -8.91 -12.81 -4.85
C PHE A 75 -8.69 -13.93 -3.82
N ASP A 76 -9.27 -13.82 -2.62
CA ASP A 76 -9.20 -14.83 -1.56
C ASP A 76 -9.75 -16.19 -2.03
N GLU A 77 -10.91 -16.19 -2.69
CA GLU A 77 -11.52 -17.40 -3.24
C GLU A 77 -10.62 -18.06 -4.28
N VAL A 78 -10.11 -17.27 -5.23
CA VAL A 78 -9.24 -17.74 -6.32
C VAL A 78 -7.94 -18.31 -5.74
N ILE A 79 -7.23 -17.57 -4.89
CA ILE A 79 -5.90 -17.98 -4.40
C ILE A 79 -5.99 -19.22 -3.49
N ARG A 80 -7.06 -19.36 -2.70
CA ARG A 80 -7.31 -20.54 -1.87
C ARG A 80 -7.62 -21.78 -2.72
N GLY A 81 -8.29 -21.60 -3.86
CA GLY A 81 -8.46 -22.64 -4.88
C GLY A 81 -7.13 -23.19 -5.42
N TYR A 82 -6.03 -22.44 -5.25
CA TYR A 82 -4.68 -22.87 -5.60
C TYR A 82 -3.84 -23.29 -4.39
N ASN A 83 -4.48 -23.81 -3.34
CA ASN A 83 -3.86 -24.37 -2.13
C ASN A 83 -3.03 -23.37 -1.30
N PHE A 84 -3.29 -22.07 -1.45
CA PHE A 84 -2.80 -21.10 -0.47
C PHE A 84 -3.69 -21.09 0.77
N ILE A 85 -3.06 -20.93 1.92
CA ILE A 85 -3.71 -20.78 3.22
C ILE A 85 -3.58 -19.32 3.63
N LYS A 86 -4.72 -18.65 3.83
CA LYS A 86 -4.76 -17.28 4.37
C LYS A 86 -4.22 -17.26 5.80
N ASN A 87 -3.50 -16.20 6.16
CA ASN A 87 -3.04 -15.98 7.52
C ASN A 87 -4.20 -15.52 8.43
N ASP A 88 -4.22 -16.02 9.67
CA ASP A 88 -5.30 -15.72 10.62
C ASP A 88 -5.27 -14.29 11.17
N TYR A 89 -4.11 -13.63 11.12
CA TYR A 89 -3.89 -12.30 11.73
C TYR A 89 -3.73 -11.19 10.69
N ASP A 90 -3.40 -11.54 9.44
CA ASP A 90 -3.26 -10.58 8.34
C ASP A 90 -4.01 -11.09 7.10
N ALA A 91 -5.16 -10.47 6.82
CA ALA A 91 -6.05 -10.87 5.74
C ALA A 91 -5.46 -10.67 4.32
N CYS A 92 -4.32 -9.99 4.21
CA CYS A 92 -3.61 -9.79 2.95
C CYS A 92 -2.48 -10.80 2.74
N LEU A 93 -2.16 -11.63 3.74
CA LEU A 93 -1.07 -12.58 3.71
C LEU A 93 -1.57 -14.00 3.47
N TYR A 94 -0.95 -14.67 2.52
CA TYR A 94 -1.18 -16.07 2.18
C TYR A 94 0.13 -16.84 2.22
N LYS A 95 0.07 -18.12 2.60
CA LYS A 95 1.21 -19.04 2.57
C LYS A 95 0.86 -20.31 1.82
N LYS A 96 1.82 -20.88 1.10
CA LYS A 96 1.75 -22.19 0.48
C LYS A 96 3.03 -22.95 0.80
N ILE A 97 2.89 -24.19 1.26
CA ILE A 97 4.01 -25.07 1.59
C ILE A 97 3.79 -26.38 0.84
N SER A 98 4.80 -26.83 0.09
CA SER A 98 4.75 -28.09 -0.65
C SER A 98 6.14 -28.68 -0.77
N GLY A 99 6.34 -29.91 -0.30
CA GLY A 99 7.59 -30.67 -0.55
C GLY A 99 8.89 -29.98 -0.09
N GLY A 100 8.84 -29.15 0.96
CA GLY A 100 9.99 -28.36 1.44
C GLY A 100 10.10 -26.96 0.84
N SER A 101 9.32 -26.66 -0.18
CA SER A 101 9.22 -25.32 -0.75
C SER A 101 8.15 -24.49 -0.03
N VAL A 102 8.45 -23.22 0.20
CA VAL A 102 7.59 -22.24 0.85
C VAL A 102 7.41 -21.03 -0.06
N ALA A 103 6.17 -20.59 -0.19
CA ALA A 103 5.80 -19.36 -0.86
C ALA A 103 4.88 -18.52 0.04
N TYR A 104 5.20 -17.25 0.21
CA TYR A 104 4.37 -16.24 0.83
C TYR A 104 3.90 -15.27 -0.25
N LEU A 105 2.61 -14.95 -0.23
CA LEU A 105 2.01 -13.95 -1.10
C LEU A 105 1.37 -12.88 -0.23
N VAL A 106 1.76 -11.61 -0.44
CA VAL A 106 1.11 -10.45 0.17
C VAL A 106 0.37 -9.70 -0.91
N LEU A 107 -0.93 -9.53 -0.76
CA LEU A 107 -1.77 -8.69 -1.62
C LEU A 107 -1.97 -7.31 -0.98
N TYR A 108 -1.53 -6.24 -1.66
CA TYR A 108 -1.83 -4.87 -1.27
C TYR A 108 -2.55 -4.16 -2.41
N VAL A 109 -3.88 -4.23 -2.39
CA VAL A 109 -4.73 -3.71 -3.47
C VAL A 109 -4.36 -4.36 -4.81
N ASP A 110 -3.62 -3.68 -5.67
CA ASP A 110 -3.13 -4.11 -6.99
C ASP A 110 -1.73 -4.73 -6.93
N ASP A 111 -0.90 -4.32 -5.96
CA ASP A 111 0.44 -4.87 -5.75
C ASP A 111 0.39 -6.27 -5.13
N ILE A 112 1.17 -7.19 -5.69
CA ILE A 112 1.45 -8.52 -5.12
C ILE A 112 2.95 -8.64 -4.85
N LEU A 113 3.29 -8.95 -3.61
CA LEU A 113 4.64 -9.36 -3.22
C LEU A 113 4.68 -10.87 -3.06
N LEU A 114 5.51 -11.54 -3.86
CA LEU A 114 5.70 -12.98 -3.86
C LEU A 114 7.09 -13.32 -3.33
N ILE A 115 7.16 -14.04 -2.21
CA ILE A 115 8.40 -14.41 -1.53
C ILE A 115 8.50 -15.93 -1.45
N GLY A 116 9.66 -16.52 -1.70
CA GLY A 116 9.83 -17.97 -1.50
C GLY A 116 11.24 -18.47 -1.71
N ASN A 117 11.46 -19.75 -1.39
CA ASN A 117 12.76 -20.39 -1.48
C ASN A 117 13.00 -21.16 -2.80
N ASP A 118 11.98 -21.30 -3.64
CA ASP A 118 12.02 -22.11 -4.85
C ASP A 118 11.56 -21.31 -6.07
N VAL A 119 12.51 -20.89 -6.89
CA VAL A 119 12.32 -20.11 -8.13
C VAL A 119 11.31 -20.77 -9.08
N LYS A 120 11.32 -22.10 -9.19
CA LYS A 120 10.44 -22.82 -10.10
C LYS A 120 9.00 -22.73 -9.64
N ILE A 121 8.74 -23.00 -8.36
CA ILE A 121 7.40 -22.88 -7.77
C ILE A 121 6.90 -21.45 -7.81
N LEU A 122 7.77 -20.46 -7.55
CA LEU A 122 7.39 -19.06 -7.70
C LEU A 122 7.00 -18.72 -9.16
N GLY A 123 7.73 -19.26 -10.14
CA GLY A 123 7.39 -19.11 -11.57
C GLY A 123 6.05 -19.75 -11.93
N GLU A 124 5.76 -20.94 -11.41
CA GLU A 124 4.46 -21.61 -11.58
C GLU A 124 3.31 -20.79 -10.98
N ILE A 125 3.51 -20.23 -9.78
CA ILE A 125 2.53 -19.34 -9.14
C ILE A 125 2.28 -18.08 -9.99
N LYS A 126 3.34 -17.45 -10.51
CA LYS A 126 3.22 -16.27 -11.42
C LYS A 126 2.43 -16.60 -12.68
N ALA A 127 2.76 -17.71 -13.33
CA ALA A 127 2.08 -18.17 -14.53
C ALA A 127 0.61 -18.44 -14.25
N TRP A 128 0.31 -19.16 -13.15
CA TRP A 128 -1.05 -19.46 -12.75
C TRP A 128 -1.85 -18.20 -12.42
N LEU A 129 -1.31 -17.25 -11.64
CA LEU A 129 -1.96 -15.96 -11.37
C LEU A 129 -2.30 -15.22 -12.67
N SER A 130 -1.42 -15.27 -13.66
CA SER A 130 -1.62 -14.65 -14.98
C SER A 130 -2.69 -15.33 -15.83
N THR A 131 -3.10 -16.56 -15.48
CA THR A 131 -4.28 -17.20 -16.08
C THR A 131 -5.59 -16.75 -15.45
N GLN A 132 -5.54 -16.28 -14.19
CA GLN A 132 -6.72 -15.86 -13.43
C GLN A 132 -7.01 -14.37 -13.59
N PHE A 133 -5.97 -13.55 -13.62
CA PHE A 133 -6.07 -12.09 -13.68
C PHE A 133 -5.13 -11.52 -14.75
N SER A 134 -5.44 -10.32 -15.22
CA SER A 134 -4.53 -9.56 -16.09
C SER A 134 -3.35 -9.04 -15.27
N MET A 135 -2.23 -9.77 -15.33
CA MET A 135 -1.05 -9.51 -14.52
C MET A 135 0.04 -8.75 -15.28
N LYS A 136 0.85 -8.01 -14.52
CA LYS A 136 2.14 -7.46 -14.96
C LYS A 136 3.23 -7.94 -14.01
N ASP A 137 4.23 -8.65 -14.53
CA ASP A 137 5.42 -9.02 -13.76
C ASP A 137 6.36 -7.80 -13.67
N MET A 138 6.73 -7.42 -12.45
CA MET A 138 7.62 -6.29 -12.16
C MET A 138 9.05 -6.75 -11.85
N GLY A 139 9.32 -8.07 -11.89
CA GLY A 139 10.63 -8.66 -11.62
C GLY A 139 10.97 -8.72 -10.14
N GLU A 140 12.26 -8.59 -9.82
CA GLU A 140 12.73 -8.51 -8.43
C GLU A 140 12.19 -7.24 -7.76
N ALA A 141 11.65 -7.40 -6.55
CA ALA A 141 11.00 -6.31 -5.84
C ALA A 141 12.02 -5.22 -5.48
N SER A 142 11.92 -4.10 -6.19
CA SER A 142 12.70 -2.88 -5.92
C SER A 142 11.90 -1.84 -5.12
N TYR A 143 10.57 -1.99 -5.07
CA TYR A 143 9.67 -1.15 -4.30
C TYR A 143 8.57 -2.00 -3.66
N ILE A 144 8.03 -1.52 -2.53
CA ILE A 144 6.82 -2.03 -1.91
C ILE A 144 6.05 -0.87 -1.27
N ILE A 145 4.81 -0.63 -1.72
CA ILE A 145 3.94 0.44 -1.19
C ILE A 145 4.70 1.80 -1.19
N GLY A 146 5.42 2.09 -2.28
CA GLY A 146 6.22 3.33 -2.41
C GLY A 146 7.47 3.41 -1.50
N ILE A 147 7.90 2.31 -0.89
CA ILE A 147 9.16 2.19 -0.13
C ILE A 147 10.15 1.45 -0.99
N LYS A 148 11.31 2.04 -1.24
CA LYS A 148 12.37 1.41 -2.03
C LYS A 148 13.08 0.34 -1.20
N ILE A 149 13.30 -0.81 -1.81
CA ILE A 149 14.04 -1.95 -1.24
C ILE A 149 15.46 -1.92 -1.80
N TYR A 150 16.43 -2.08 -0.91
CA TYR A 150 17.84 -2.34 -1.24
C TYR A 150 18.19 -3.73 -0.73
N ARG A 151 18.94 -4.51 -1.52
CA ARG A 151 19.33 -5.87 -1.15
C ARG A 151 20.83 -6.04 -1.24
N ASP A 152 21.41 -6.59 -0.19
CA ASP A 152 22.78 -7.08 -0.15
C ASP A 152 22.77 -8.54 0.34
N ARG A 153 22.89 -9.49 -0.59
CA ARG A 153 22.87 -10.92 -0.29
C ARG A 153 24.10 -11.37 0.49
N SER A 154 25.26 -10.76 0.24
CA SER A 154 26.51 -11.11 0.93
C SER A 154 26.42 -10.86 2.43
N ARG A 155 25.66 -9.82 2.81
CA ARG A 155 25.42 -9.42 4.20
C ARG A 155 24.05 -9.87 4.73
N ARG A 156 23.28 -10.64 3.95
CA ARG A 156 21.90 -11.06 4.28
C ARG A 156 21.04 -9.89 4.75
N LEU A 157 21.10 -8.78 4.01
CA LEU A 157 20.50 -7.50 4.39
C LEU A 157 19.47 -7.03 3.36
N LEU A 158 18.31 -6.63 3.87
CA LEU A 158 17.34 -5.81 3.14
C LEU A 158 17.21 -4.44 3.80
N GLY A 159 17.58 -3.41 3.06
CA GLY A 159 17.43 -2.01 3.44
C GLY A 159 16.13 -1.42 2.90
N LEU A 160 15.50 -0.54 3.66
CA LEU A 160 14.26 0.14 3.28
C LEU A 160 14.48 1.65 3.30
N THR A 161 14.06 2.35 2.23
CA THR A 161 14.16 3.81 2.17
C THR A 161 12.93 4.48 1.58
N GLN A 162 12.61 5.65 2.13
CA GLN A 162 11.54 6.55 1.67
C GLN A 162 12.10 7.92 1.23
N SER A 163 13.38 8.01 0.83
CA SER A 163 14.00 9.30 0.45
C SER A 163 13.15 10.09 -0.56
N SER A 164 12.72 9.45 -1.65
CA SER A 164 11.89 10.12 -2.68
C SER A 164 10.52 10.57 -2.17
N TYR A 165 9.94 9.88 -1.18
CA TYR A 165 8.70 10.31 -0.54
C TYR A 165 8.96 11.54 0.35
N ILE A 166 10.02 11.50 1.16
CA ILE A 166 10.41 12.59 2.06
C ILE A 166 10.73 13.86 1.26
N GLU A 167 11.46 13.74 0.15
CA GLU A 167 11.74 14.87 -0.77
C GLU A 167 10.46 15.49 -1.33
N LYS A 168 9.49 14.66 -1.76
CA LYS A 168 8.18 15.13 -2.22
C LYS A 168 7.40 15.85 -1.12
N VAL A 169 7.46 15.35 0.12
CA VAL A 169 6.84 15.98 1.28
C VAL A 169 7.49 17.34 1.57
N LEU A 170 8.82 17.42 1.61
CA LEU A 170 9.54 18.68 1.83
C LEU A 170 9.19 19.72 0.76
N LYS A 171 9.16 19.32 -0.51
CA LYS A 171 8.77 20.21 -1.60
C LYS A 171 7.31 20.69 -1.46
N ARG A 172 6.39 19.78 -1.13
CA ARG A 172 4.95 20.10 -0.96
C ARG A 172 4.70 21.17 0.11
N PHE A 173 5.49 21.17 1.19
CA PHE A 173 5.34 22.12 2.29
C PHE A 173 6.36 23.27 2.22
N ASN A 174 7.04 23.48 1.09
CA ASN A 174 8.05 24.53 0.88
C ASN A 174 9.20 24.48 1.90
N MET A 175 9.66 23.27 2.23
CA MET A 175 10.69 22.99 3.23
C MET A 175 11.99 22.42 2.64
N GLU A 176 12.14 22.40 1.31
CA GLU A 176 13.30 21.81 0.61
C GLU A 176 14.65 22.42 1.01
N HIS A 177 14.67 23.70 1.39
CA HIS A 177 15.85 24.43 1.86
C HIS A 177 15.90 24.61 3.38
N SER A 178 15.08 23.87 4.13
CA SER A 178 15.09 23.95 5.59
C SER A 178 16.43 23.46 6.16
N ILE A 179 16.87 24.10 7.24
CA ILE A 179 18.08 23.70 7.96
C ILE A 179 17.86 22.31 8.56
N ARG A 180 18.79 21.39 8.29
CA ARG A 180 18.74 20.02 8.82
C ARG A 180 19.05 20.03 10.31
N GLY A 181 18.17 19.44 11.11
CA GLY A 181 18.40 19.19 12.53
C GLY A 181 18.93 17.78 12.77
N LEU A 182 19.73 17.61 13.83
CA LEU A 182 20.16 16.28 14.31
C LEU A 182 19.07 15.57 15.13
N LEU A 183 18.15 16.35 15.70
CA LEU A 183 17.07 15.85 16.53
C LEU A 183 15.72 16.13 15.85
N PRO A 184 14.80 15.16 15.82
CA PRO A 184 13.43 15.36 15.34
C PRO A 184 12.71 16.51 16.05
N MET A 185 13.01 16.71 17.34
CA MET A 185 12.47 17.78 18.17
C MET A 185 13.44 18.10 19.31
N ARG A 186 13.50 19.36 19.75
CA ARG A 186 14.32 19.74 20.92
C ARG A 186 13.71 19.18 22.20
N HIS A 187 14.56 18.71 23.10
CA HIS A 187 14.14 18.26 24.43
C HIS A 187 13.56 19.42 25.27
N GLY A 188 12.64 19.12 26.18
CA GLY A 188 12.05 20.11 27.09
C GLY A 188 11.00 21.04 26.50
N ILE A 189 10.62 20.89 25.22
CA ILE A 189 9.50 21.63 24.65
C ILE A 189 8.19 21.14 25.28
N LYS A 190 7.47 22.05 25.95
CA LYS A 190 6.10 21.84 26.42
C LYS A 190 5.17 22.69 25.57
N LEU A 191 4.34 22.04 24.76
CA LEU A 191 3.27 22.72 24.04
C LEU A 191 2.07 22.95 24.96
N SER A 192 1.41 24.09 24.85
CA SER A 192 0.20 24.41 25.61
C SER A 192 -0.80 25.16 24.75
N LYS A 193 -2.09 25.09 25.11
CA LYS A 193 -3.17 25.86 24.45
C LYS A 193 -2.92 27.37 24.45
N LYS A 194 -2.05 27.88 25.34
CA LYS A 194 -1.66 29.30 25.36
C LYS A 194 -0.88 29.72 24.10
N GLN A 195 -0.26 28.77 23.38
CA GLN A 195 0.48 29.00 22.14
C GLN A 195 -0.40 28.94 20.88
N SER A 196 -1.68 28.56 21.02
CA SER A 196 -2.63 28.60 19.91
C SER A 196 -2.86 30.04 19.44
N PRO A 197 -3.19 30.25 18.15
CA PRO A 197 -3.55 31.57 17.64
C PRO A 197 -4.72 32.17 18.44
N LYS A 198 -4.56 33.41 18.91
CA LYS A 198 -5.56 34.11 19.75
C LYS A 198 -6.24 35.29 19.06
N THR A 199 -5.64 35.84 18.01
CA THR A 199 -6.18 36.98 17.26
C THR A 199 -6.79 36.48 15.96
N ASP A 200 -7.82 37.18 15.46
CA ASP A 200 -8.51 36.83 14.21
C ASP A 200 -7.55 36.74 13.03
N GLU A 201 -6.56 37.64 12.97
CA GLU A 201 -5.51 37.62 11.96
C GLU A 201 -4.67 36.33 12.02
N LYS A 202 -4.26 35.89 13.22
CA LYS A 202 -3.49 34.66 13.40
C LYS A 202 -4.33 33.42 13.12
N LEU A 203 -5.62 33.43 13.48
CA LEU A 203 -6.56 32.36 13.18
C LEU A 203 -6.73 32.21 11.66
N LYS A 204 -6.99 33.31 10.95
CA LYS A 204 -7.11 33.35 9.49
C LYS A 204 -5.82 32.94 8.78
N ARG A 205 -4.65 33.26 9.34
CA ARG A 205 -3.37 32.76 8.82
C ARG A 205 -3.24 31.25 9.02
N MET A 206 -3.54 30.75 10.21
CA MET A 206 -3.40 29.33 10.54
C MET A 206 -4.41 28.43 9.83
N SER A 207 -5.60 28.94 9.51
CA SER A 207 -6.59 28.19 8.70
C SER A 207 -6.09 27.83 7.31
N ASN A 208 -5.11 28.59 6.79
CA ASN A 208 -4.50 28.35 5.48
C ASN A 208 -3.30 27.42 5.55
N ILE A 209 -2.85 27.02 6.75
CA ILE A 209 -1.74 26.08 6.92
C ILE A 209 -2.30 24.65 6.92
N PRO A 210 -1.87 23.77 6.00
CA PRO A 210 -2.37 22.40 5.90
C PRO A 210 -1.73 21.49 6.97
N TYR A 211 -1.89 21.83 8.25
CA TYR A 211 -1.26 21.14 9.38
C TYR A 211 -1.61 19.65 9.43
N ALA A 212 -2.90 19.30 9.27
CA ALA A 212 -3.35 17.91 9.24
C ALA A 212 -2.70 17.11 8.11
N SER A 213 -2.48 17.73 6.94
CA SER A 213 -1.79 17.10 5.81
C SER A 213 -0.30 16.88 6.11
N ALA A 214 0.35 17.84 6.78
CA ALA A 214 1.74 17.72 7.20
C ALA A 214 1.91 16.58 8.22
N VAL A 215 1.07 16.55 9.26
CA VAL A 215 1.04 15.49 10.27
C VAL A 215 0.82 14.12 9.63
N GLY A 216 -0.18 13.99 8.74
CA GLY A 216 -0.45 12.74 8.02
C GLY A 216 0.72 12.28 7.16
N SER A 217 1.43 13.22 6.52
CA SER A 217 2.60 12.91 5.70
C SER A 217 3.77 12.36 6.55
N ILE A 218 4.02 12.97 7.71
CA ILE A 218 5.08 12.51 8.62
C ILE A 218 4.67 11.17 9.26
N GLN A 219 3.38 11.00 9.60
CA GLN A 219 2.85 9.76 10.17
C GLN A 219 3.09 8.56 9.25
N TYR A 220 2.94 8.75 7.93
CA TYR A 220 3.28 7.72 6.96
C TYR A 220 4.77 7.33 7.01
N ALA A 221 5.67 8.31 7.09
CA ALA A 221 7.10 8.04 7.22
C ALA A 221 7.43 7.28 8.52
N VAL A 222 6.81 7.67 9.64
CA VAL A 222 6.95 7.00 10.96
C VAL A 222 6.56 5.53 10.88
N GLN A 223 5.40 5.25 10.30
CA GLN A 223 4.88 3.89 10.18
C GLN A 223 5.72 3.00 9.25
N CYS A 224 6.59 3.57 8.43
CA CYS A 224 7.28 2.87 7.35
C CYS A 224 8.79 2.75 7.62
N THR A 225 9.54 3.86 7.63
CA THR A 225 11.02 3.83 7.72
C THR A 225 11.63 4.78 8.74
N ARG A 226 10.85 5.72 9.30
CA ARG A 226 11.34 6.78 10.20
C ARG A 226 10.69 6.75 11.59
N PRO A 227 10.78 5.65 12.36
CA PRO A 227 10.19 5.60 13.70
C PRO A 227 10.79 6.64 14.66
N ASP A 228 12.00 7.12 14.38
CA ASP A 228 12.70 8.14 15.16
C ASP A 228 11.96 9.48 15.24
N VAL A 229 11.14 9.84 14.23
CA VAL A 229 10.35 11.08 14.25
C VAL A 229 8.99 10.95 14.94
N ALA A 230 8.64 9.76 15.47
CA ALA A 230 7.35 9.52 16.10
C ALA A 230 7.09 10.44 17.30
N TYR A 231 8.13 10.72 18.09
CA TYR A 231 8.04 11.60 19.26
C TYR A 231 7.60 13.03 18.89
N ALA A 232 8.00 13.53 17.72
CA ALA A 232 7.58 14.85 17.27
C ALA A 232 6.07 14.91 16.94
N LEU A 233 5.44 13.78 16.66
CA LEU A 233 4.00 13.68 16.35
C LEU A 233 3.11 13.42 17.57
N SER A 234 3.67 12.95 18.69
CA SER A 234 2.88 12.60 19.88
C SER A 234 2.43 13.80 20.72
N PHE A 235 2.72 15.03 20.29
CA PHE A 235 2.33 16.27 20.99
C PHE A 235 0.95 16.83 20.60
N ASN A 236 0.16 16.07 19.85
CA ASN A 236 -1.21 16.46 19.48
C ASN A 236 -2.21 16.14 20.60
#